data_AF-A0ABD0YWL5-F1
#
_entry.id   AF-A0ABD0YWL5-F1
#
_cell.length_a   1.000
_cell.length_b   1.000
_cell.length_c   1.000
_cell.angle_alpha   90.00
_cell.angle_beta   90.00
_cell.angle_gamma   90.00
#
_symmetry.space_group_name_H-M   'P 1'
#
loop_
_entity.id
_entity.type
_entity.pdbx_description
1 polymer ?
#
loop_
_entity_poly.entity_id
_entity_poly.type
_entity_poly.pdbx_seq_one_letter_code
_entity_poly.pdbx_strand_id
1 'polypeptide(L)'
;MLDKFNKLSNLLRGQQVPVKDKKFSAAVHPLGIIYCSNLLAKKIVNQGEKVVSSRPEAAFPIASVTVALWAEFPDFGDLLLAHFHRTCPYLVPILSERLLNETEEEYFRKLGFLYENGEREDLNIFLSRMSGVMRLYCAMMVINIRKELMKPHVIGLWEGWRWCASFVNQEPRAEISATLLFVMLEVTGNALLKKYRHQFQKLLHLICKSYIPKIDQVQVYKVSNWFIKF
;
A
#
# COMPACT_ATOMS: atom_id res chain seq x y z
N MET A 1 8.09 -17.09 -11.41
CA MET A 1 7.40 -16.66 -10.17
C MET A 1 7.40 -17.76 -9.11
N LEU A 2 7.10 -19.01 -9.49
CA LEU A 2 7.18 -20.17 -8.59
C LEU A 2 8.56 -20.35 -7.93
N ASP A 3 9.67 -20.19 -8.69
CA ASP A 3 11.02 -20.31 -8.11
C ASP A 3 11.30 -19.26 -7.03
N LYS A 4 10.80 -18.03 -7.21
CA LYS A 4 10.92 -16.96 -6.22
C LYS A 4 10.12 -17.30 -4.97
N PHE A 5 8.89 -17.78 -5.13
CA PHE A 5 8.07 -18.25 -4.02
C PHE A 5 8.76 -19.38 -3.26
N ASN A 6 9.16 -20.45 -3.94
CA ASN A 6 9.82 -21.62 -3.33
C ASN A 6 11.09 -21.20 -2.57
N LYS A 7 11.92 -20.34 -3.16
CA LYS A 7 13.13 -19.85 -2.51
C LYS A 7 12.83 -19.06 -1.24
N LEU A 8 11.83 -18.19 -1.26
CA LEU A 8 11.44 -17.39 -0.09
C LEU A 8 10.74 -18.24 0.97
N SER A 9 9.85 -19.14 0.58
CA SER A 9 9.17 -20.07 1.49
C SER A 9 10.19 -20.99 2.20
N ASN A 10 11.14 -21.57 1.46
CA ASN A 10 12.21 -22.37 2.04
C ASN A 10 13.06 -21.57 3.04
N LEU A 11 13.37 -20.31 2.72
CA LEU A 11 14.10 -19.41 3.62
C LEU A 11 13.32 -19.20 4.94
N LEU A 12 12.01 -18.92 4.87
CA LEU A 12 11.18 -18.70 6.05
C LEU A 12 10.89 -19.97 6.85
N ARG A 13 10.94 -21.15 6.22
CA ARG A 13 10.91 -22.47 6.88
C ARG A 13 12.24 -22.82 7.57
N GLY A 14 13.27 -21.99 7.41
CA GLY A 14 14.61 -22.27 7.95
C GLY A 14 15.41 -23.31 7.16
N GLN A 15 14.94 -23.68 5.97
CA GLN A 15 15.66 -24.59 5.09
C GLN A 15 16.87 -23.87 4.47
N GLN A 16 17.78 -24.67 3.91
CA GLN A 16 18.92 -24.13 3.17
C GLN A 16 18.48 -23.61 1.81
N VAL A 17 18.85 -22.38 1.50
CA VAL A 17 18.62 -21.73 0.22
C VAL A 17 19.94 -21.36 -0.47
N PRO A 18 20.04 -21.53 -1.80
CA PRO A 18 21.25 -21.15 -2.52
C PRO A 18 21.35 -19.62 -2.65
N VAL A 19 22.48 -19.07 -2.26
CA VAL A 19 22.84 -17.65 -2.40
C VAL A 19 24.21 -17.58 -3.08
N LYS A 20 24.20 -17.31 -4.39
CA LYS A 20 25.39 -17.45 -5.25
C LYS A 20 25.99 -18.86 -5.07
N ASP A 21 27.26 -18.95 -4.70
CA ASP A 21 28.00 -20.22 -4.57
C ASP A 21 27.89 -20.84 -3.16
N LYS A 22 27.08 -20.25 -2.26
CA LYS A 22 26.94 -20.71 -0.86
C LYS A 22 25.50 -21.11 -0.55
N LYS A 23 25.34 -22.04 0.39
CA LYS A 23 24.04 -22.36 1.00
C LYS A 23 23.88 -21.56 2.28
N PHE A 24 22.72 -20.93 2.44
CA PHE A 24 22.37 -20.12 3.61
C PHE A 24 21.11 -20.67 4.27
N SER A 25 21.07 -20.69 5.60
CA SER A 25 19.83 -20.95 6.35
C SER A 25 19.65 -19.86 7.40
N ALA A 26 18.43 -19.32 7.47
CA ALA A 26 18.05 -18.36 8.51
C ALA A 26 17.91 -19.01 9.90
N ALA A 27 17.80 -20.33 9.98
CA ALA A 27 17.69 -21.05 11.26
C ALA A 27 19.02 -21.22 12.00
N VAL A 28 20.15 -20.84 11.39
CA VAL A 28 21.48 -20.89 12.04
C VAL A 28 21.55 -19.98 13.27
N HIS A 29 20.78 -18.89 13.28
CA HIS A 29 20.67 -17.97 14.41
C HIS A 29 19.25 -18.03 15.01
N PRO A 30 19.08 -18.02 16.34
CA PRO A 30 17.76 -18.15 16.97
C PRO A 30 16.74 -17.08 16.53
N LEU A 31 17.22 -15.86 16.24
CA LEU A 31 16.40 -14.75 15.73
C LEU A 31 16.37 -14.64 14.20
N GLY A 32 17.06 -15.52 13.48
CA GLY A 32 17.30 -15.35 12.04
C GLY A 32 16.03 -15.44 11.21
N ILE A 33 15.10 -16.33 11.55
CA ILE A 33 13.80 -16.46 10.84
C ILE A 33 12.98 -15.18 11.00
N ILE A 34 12.82 -14.68 12.24
CA ILE A 34 12.06 -13.46 12.52
C ILE A 34 12.67 -12.26 11.79
N TYR A 35 14.01 -12.13 11.84
CA TYR A 35 14.73 -11.08 11.13
C TYR A 35 14.50 -11.16 9.61
N CYS A 36 14.61 -12.36 9.02
CA CYS A 36 14.37 -12.58 7.59
C CYS A 36 12.93 -12.30 7.19
N SER A 37 11.93 -12.70 8.00
CA SER A 37 10.51 -12.38 7.78
C SER A 37 10.28 -10.88 7.75
N ASN A 38 10.78 -10.15 8.75
CA ASN A 38 10.65 -8.69 8.83
C ASN A 38 11.37 -7.98 7.68
N LEU A 39 12.58 -8.43 7.33
CA LEU A 39 13.35 -7.88 6.22
C LEU A 39 12.64 -8.13 4.89
N LEU A 40 12.09 -9.33 4.68
CA LEU A 40 11.33 -9.67 3.48
C LEU A 40 10.09 -8.78 3.35
N ALA A 41 9.32 -8.62 4.43
CA ALA A 41 8.15 -7.77 4.49
C ALA A 41 8.50 -6.33 4.07
N LYS A 42 9.54 -5.74 4.69
CA LYS A 42 10.07 -4.43 4.32
C LYS A 42 10.48 -4.36 2.84
N LYS A 43 11.20 -5.37 2.34
CA LYS A 43 11.69 -5.40 0.96
C LYS A 43 10.54 -5.47 -0.05
N ILE A 44 9.44 -6.16 0.26
CA ILE A 44 8.26 -6.21 -0.60
C ILE A 44 7.57 -4.84 -0.67
N VAL A 45 7.34 -4.17 0.46
CA VAL A 45 6.76 -2.81 0.47
C VAL A 45 7.65 -1.84 -0.31
N ASN A 46 8.97 -1.93 -0.15
CA ASN A 46 9.92 -1.14 -0.92
C ASN A 46 9.88 -1.42 -2.44
N GLN A 47 9.42 -2.60 -2.89
CA GLN A 47 9.17 -2.81 -4.33
C GLN A 47 8.01 -1.95 -4.81
N GLY A 48 6.99 -1.72 -3.97
CA GLY A 48 5.92 -0.76 -4.22
C GLY A 48 6.49 0.63 -4.50
N GLU A 49 7.36 1.11 -3.60
CA GLU A 49 7.97 2.43 -3.70
C GLU A 49 8.89 2.62 -4.90
N LYS A 50 9.68 1.59 -5.26
CA LYS A 50 10.78 1.73 -6.23
C LYS A 50 10.48 1.17 -7.61
N VAL A 51 9.75 0.05 -7.67
CA VAL A 51 9.51 -0.69 -8.92
C VAL A 51 8.10 -0.45 -9.42
N VAL A 52 7.08 -0.59 -8.56
CA VAL A 52 5.68 -0.46 -8.98
C VAL A 52 5.31 0.99 -9.28
N SER A 53 5.94 1.96 -8.61
CA SER A 53 5.78 3.40 -8.87
C SER A 53 6.13 3.79 -10.31
N SER A 54 7.13 3.15 -10.91
CA SER A 54 7.56 3.37 -12.30
C SER A 54 7.05 2.33 -13.29
N ARG A 55 6.73 1.12 -12.81
CA ARG A 55 6.21 0.00 -13.61
C ARG A 55 4.97 -0.61 -12.94
N PRO A 56 3.79 -0.01 -13.12
CA PRO A 56 2.55 -0.43 -12.47
C PRO A 56 2.21 -1.92 -12.62
N GLU A 57 2.53 -2.53 -13.77
CA GLU A 57 2.20 -3.93 -14.07
C GLU A 57 2.99 -4.91 -13.19
N ALA A 58 4.12 -4.48 -12.62
CA ALA A 58 4.92 -5.31 -11.71
C ALA A 58 4.18 -5.61 -10.39
N ALA A 59 3.13 -4.85 -10.05
CA ALA A 59 2.35 -5.05 -8.84
C ALA A 59 1.78 -6.48 -8.73
N PHE A 60 1.16 -6.98 -9.79
CA PHE A 60 0.45 -8.26 -9.80
C PHE A 60 1.34 -9.49 -9.56
N PRO A 61 2.48 -9.66 -10.27
CA PRO A 61 3.36 -10.78 -9.97
C PRO A 61 3.95 -10.68 -8.56
N ILE A 62 4.36 -9.49 -8.11
CA ILE A 62 4.88 -9.30 -6.75
C ILE A 62 3.81 -9.70 -5.72
N ALA A 63 2.61 -9.14 -5.85
CA ALA A 63 1.49 -9.42 -4.97
C ALA A 63 1.10 -10.91 -4.96
N SER A 64 1.26 -11.62 -6.09
CA SER A 64 0.95 -13.06 -6.17
C SER A 64 1.86 -13.89 -5.28
N VAL A 65 3.16 -13.58 -5.26
CA VAL A 65 4.11 -14.24 -4.35
C VAL A 65 3.86 -13.80 -2.91
N THR A 66 3.60 -12.52 -2.69
CA THR A 66 3.33 -11.97 -1.35
C THR A 66 2.13 -12.63 -0.69
N VAL A 67 1.01 -12.76 -1.41
CA VAL A 67 -0.22 -13.37 -0.90
C VAL A 67 -0.03 -14.87 -0.64
N ALA A 68 0.71 -15.57 -1.51
CA ALA A 68 1.05 -16.98 -1.30
C ALA A 68 1.91 -17.17 -0.04
N LEU A 69 2.93 -16.31 0.16
CA LEU A 69 3.76 -16.35 1.37
C LEU A 69 2.95 -16.01 2.63
N TRP A 70 2.06 -15.02 2.57
CA TRP A 70 1.22 -14.66 3.71
C TRP A 70 0.28 -15.82 4.10
N ALA A 71 -0.34 -16.50 3.13
CA ALA A 71 -1.18 -17.66 3.42
C ALA A 71 -0.43 -18.79 4.16
N GLU A 72 0.87 -18.91 3.91
CA GLU A 72 1.76 -19.91 4.52
C GLU A 72 2.35 -19.44 5.87
N PHE A 73 2.68 -18.15 5.99
CA PHE A 73 3.35 -17.55 7.14
C PHE A 73 2.56 -16.32 7.64
N PRO A 74 1.55 -16.49 8.53
CA PRO A 74 0.72 -15.39 9.03
C PRO A 74 1.51 -14.25 9.69
N ASP A 75 2.50 -14.56 10.54
CA ASP A 75 3.33 -13.56 11.23
C ASP A 75 4.10 -12.66 10.25
N PHE A 76 4.52 -13.20 9.10
CA PHE A 76 5.14 -12.41 8.04
C PHE A 76 4.15 -11.38 7.46
N GLY A 77 2.87 -11.74 7.39
CA GLY A 77 1.83 -10.85 6.92
C GLY A 77 1.48 -9.73 7.89
N ASP A 78 1.54 -9.98 9.20
CA ASP A 78 1.39 -8.92 10.21
C ASP A 78 2.53 -7.90 10.10
N LEU A 79 3.77 -8.39 9.94
CA LEU A 79 4.93 -7.54 9.67
C LEU A 79 4.77 -6.77 8.35
N LEU A 80 4.24 -7.42 7.32
CA LEU A 80 3.98 -6.80 6.02
C LEU A 80 2.96 -5.66 6.11
N LEU A 81 1.84 -5.86 6.81
CA LEU A 81 0.87 -4.80 7.08
C LEU A 81 1.49 -3.65 7.87
N ALA A 82 2.31 -3.96 8.89
CA ALA A 82 3.00 -2.93 9.67
C ALA A 82 3.90 -2.07 8.78
N HIS A 83 4.67 -2.66 7.87
CA HIS A 83 5.48 -1.90 6.91
C HIS A 83 4.62 -1.14 5.90
N PHE A 84 3.54 -1.73 5.39
CA PHE A 84 2.61 -1.03 4.49
C PHE A 84 2.02 0.23 5.14
N HIS A 85 1.48 0.11 6.35
CA HIS A 85 0.87 1.23 7.07
C HIS A 85 1.91 2.27 7.48
N ARG A 86 3.13 1.85 7.82
CA ARG A 86 4.21 2.80 8.14
C ARG A 86 4.69 3.57 6.91
N THR A 87 4.80 2.90 5.75
CA THR A 87 5.28 3.51 4.52
C THR A 87 4.20 4.37 3.86
N CYS A 88 2.96 3.89 3.82
CA CYS A 88 1.81 4.58 3.24
C CYS A 88 0.70 4.62 4.31
N PRO A 89 0.69 5.65 5.18
CA PRO A 89 -0.27 5.75 6.30
C PRO A 89 -1.72 5.75 5.81
N TYR A 90 -1.96 6.22 4.59
CA TYR A 90 -3.26 6.30 3.94
C TYR A 90 -3.90 4.94 3.60
N LEU A 91 -3.15 3.84 3.67
CA LEU A 91 -3.71 2.49 3.59
C LEU A 91 -4.65 2.19 4.77
N VAL A 92 -4.38 2.82 5.92
CA VAL A 92 -5.40 3.06 6.92
C VAL A 92 -6.05 4.39 6.53
N PRO A 93 -7.34 4.47 6.20
CA PRO A 93 -7.97 5.65 5.62
C PRO A 93 -8.14 6.80 6.64
N ILE A 94 -7.02 7.29 7.18
CA ILE A 94 -6.88 8.34 8.18
C ILE A 94 -6.04 9.46 7.57
N LEU A 95 -6.62 10.65 7.47
CA LEU A 95 -5.95 11.84 6.95
C LEU A 95 -5.52 12.75 8.10
N SER A 96 -4.46 12.33 8.81
CA SER A 96 -4.01 12.95 10.06
C SER A 96 -3.76 14.46 9.97
N GLU A 97 -4.44 15.24 10.81
CA GLU A 97 -4.22 16.68 10.95
C GLU A 97 -2.91 17.03 11.66
N ARG A 98 -2.47 18.28 11.53
CA ARG A 98 -1.29 18.79 12.23
C ARG A 98 -1.68 19.15 13.66
N LEU A 99 -0.91 18.70 14.63
CA LEU A 99 -1.12 19.07 16.04
C LEU A 99 -0.49 20.44 16.33
N LEU A 100 -1.01 21.17 17.32
CA LEU A 100 -0.58 22.53 17.68
C LEU A 100 0.92 22.64 18.00
N ASN A 101 1.50 21.60 18.61
CA ASN A 101 2.90 21.54 19.04
C ASN A 101 3.79 20.75 18.07
N GLU A 102 3.26 20.28 16.94
CA GLU A 102 4.01 19.50 15.96
C GLU A 102 4.73 20.43 14.98
N THR A 103 6.03 20.20 14.81
CA THR A 103 6.82 20.90 13.80
C THR A 103 6.33 20.54 12.39
N GLU A 104 6.69 21.35 11.41
CA GLU A 104 6.33 21.05 10.02
C GLU A 104 6.94 19.73 9.54
N GLU A 105 8.20 19.47 9.89
CA GLU A 105 8.90 18.24 9.52
C GLU A 105 8.25 17.00 10.17
N GLU A 106 7.97 17.03 11.47
CA GLU A 106 7.28 15.93 12.16
C GLU A 106 5.94 15.62 11.50
N TYR A 107 5.17 16.67 11.17
CA TYR A 107 3.89 16.55 10.49
C TYR A 107 4.03 15.90 9.10
N PHE A 108 4.93 16.38 8.24
CA PHE A 108 5.11 15.80 6.91
C PHE A 108 5.69 14.39 6.96
N ARG A 109 6.59 14.07 7.91
CA ARG A 109 7.04 12.70 8.14
C ARG A 109 5.89 11.78 8.56
N LYS A 110 4.98 12.26 9.42
CA LYS A 110 3.76 11.54 9.81
C LYS A 110 2.85 11.27 8.60
N LEU A 111 2.80 12.18 7.64
CA LEU A 111 2.13 11.99 6.34
C LEU A 111 2.87 11.03 5.39
N GLY A 112 4.04 10.55 5.76
CA GLY A 112 4.85 9.63 4.97
C GLY A 112 5.83 10.31 4.03
N PHE A 113 6.02 11.64 4.10
CA PHE A 113 7.06 12.31 3.32
C PHE A 113 8.45 11.90 3.80
N LEU A 114 9.35 11.70 2.85
CA LEU A 114 10.78 11.52 3.11
C LEU A 114 11.48 12.88 3.16
N TYR A 115 12.58 12.90 3.89
CA TYR A 115 13.48 14.04 3.99
C TYR A 115 14.90 13.54 3.74
N GLU A 116 15.61 14.18 2.82
CA GLU A 116 17.00 13.90 2.50
C GLU A 116 17.80 15.20 2.69
N ASN A 117 18.90 15.13 3.46
CA ASN A 117 19.73 16.29 3.81
C ASN A 117 18.96 17.49 4.40
N GLY A 118 17.87 17.22 5.12
CA GLY A 118 17.01 18.25 5.72
C GLY A 118 15.92 18.80 4.78
N GLU A 119 15.90 18.39 3.51
CA GLU A 119 14.91 18.83 2.54
C GLU A 119 13.81 17.80 2.36
N ARG A 120 12.55 18.25 2.35
CA ARG A 120 11.39 17.40 2.07
C ARG A 120 11.38 16.97 0.61
N GLU A 121 11.05 15.71 0.35
CA GLU A 121 10.87 15.22 -1.02
C GLU A 121 9.79 16.02 -1.79
N ASP A 122 9.95 16.10 -3.12
CA ASP A 122 8.98 16.74 -4.01
C ASP A 122 7.62 16.01 -3.97
N LEU A 123 6.53 16.77 -4.13
CA LEU A 123 5.18 16.23 -4.09
C LEU A 123 4.96 15.16 -5.18
N ASN A 124 5.50 15.32 -6.39
CA ASN A 124 5.30 14.34 -7.46
C ASN A 124 6.06 13.04 -7.15
N ILE A 125 7.26 13.14 -6.56
CA ILE A 125 8.03 11.98 -6.12
C ILE A 125 7.28 11.24 -5.02
N PHE A 126 6.76 11.97 -4.02
CA PHE A 126 5.90 11.44 -2.97
C PHE A 126 4.67 10.73 -3.53
N LEU A 127 3.90 11.39 -4.41
CA LEU A 127 2.67 10.84 -5.00
C LEU A 127 2.96 9.59 -5.85
N SER A 128 4.06 9.57 -6.59
CA SER A 128 4.52 8.40 -7.36
C SER A 128 4.83 7.21 -6.45
N ARG A 129 5.55 7.46 -5.35
CA ARG A 129 5.91 6.45 -4.34
C ARG A 129 4.66 5.89 -3.64
N MET A 130 3.78 6.76 -3.17
CA MET A 130 2.49 6.36 -2.56
C MET A 130 1.62 5.57 -3.53
N SER A 131 1.55 5.99 -4.79
CA SER A 131 0.80 5.29 -5.84
C SER A 131 1.33 3.88 -6.06
N GLY A 132 2.66 3.70 -6.11
CA GLY A 132 3.27 2.39 -6.27
C GLY A 132 2.97 1.44 -5.11
N VAL A 133 3.08 1.94 -3.87
CA VAL A 133 2.75 1.17 -2.65
C VAL A 133 1.26 0.81 -2.60
N MET A 134 0.38 1.79 -2.84
CA MET A 134 -1.07 1.60 -2.90
C MET A 134 -1.46 0.57 -3.96
N ARG A 135 -0.88 0.67 -5.17
CA ARG A 135 -1.15 -0.26 -6.27
C ARG A 135 -0.74 -1.68 -5.92
N LEU A 136 0.40 -1.87 -5.27
CA LEU A 136 0.83 -3.19 -4.79
C LEU A 136 -0.15 -3.75 -3.74
N TYR A 137 -0.57 -2.93 -2.78
CA TYR A 137 -1.55 -3.30 -1.75
C TYR A 137 -2.91 -3.69 -2.36
N CYS A 138 -3.42 -2.88 -3.31
CA CYS A 138 -4.64 -3.17 -4.05
C CYS A 138 -4.54 -4.45 -4.88
N ALA A 139 -3.40 -4.70 -5.52
CA ALA A 139 -3.18 -5.93 -6.31
C ALA A 139 -3.32 -7.18 -5.42
N MET A 140 -2.87 -7.13 -4.17
CA MET A 140 -3.02 -8.23 -3.21
C MET A 140 -4.49 -8.55 -2.89
N MET A 141 -5.42 -7.58 -2.98
CA MET A 141 -6.85 -7.78 -2.72
C MET A 141 -7.60 -8.50 -3.83
N VAL A 142 -7.10 -8.40 -5.07
CA VAL A 142 -7.77 -8.90 -6.28
C VAL A 142 -7.18 -10.21 -6.79
N ILE A 143 -6.03 -10.65 -6.24
CA ILE A 143 -5.43 -11.93 -6.56
C ILE A 143 -6.27 -13.05 -5.97
N ASN A 144 -6.70 -13.97 -6.84
CA ASN A 144 -7.35 -15.19 -6.40
C ASN A 144 -6.29 -16.26 -6.14
N ILE A 145 -6.15 -16.69 -4.89
CA ILE A 145 -5.45 -17.94 -4.58
C ILE A 145 -6.36 -19.10 -5.02
N ARG A 146 -5.78 -20.17 -5.57
CA ARG A 146 -6.54 -21.38 -5.91
C ARG A 146 -7.35 -21.87 -4.71
N LYS A 147 -8.61 -22.25 -4.95
CA LYS A 147 -9.56 -22.67 -3.91
C LYS A 147 -9.06 -23.86 -3.06
N GLU A 148 -8.14 -24.66 -3.57
CA GLU A 148 -7.55 -25.79 -2.84
C GLU A 148 -6.62 -25.36 -1.68
N LEU A 149 -6.16 -24.12 -1.66
CA LEU A 149 -5.31 -23.54 -0.60
C LEU A 149 -6.10 -22.63 0.37
N MET A 150 -7.44 -22.71 0.36
CA MET A 150 -8.33 -21.79 1.08
C MET A 150 -8.23 -21.94 2.62
N LYS A 151 -7.27 -21.22 3.20
CA LYS A 151 -7.52 -20.46 4.43
C LYS A 151 -8.26 -19.18 4.03
N PRO A 152 -9.09 -18.56 4.90
CA PRO A 152 -9.76 -17.30 4.56
C PRO A 152 -8.75 -16.28 4.03
N HIS A 153 -9.09 -15.62 2.91
CA HIS A 153 -8.19 -14.70 2.22
C HIS A 153 -7.72 -13.61 3.18
N VAL A 154 -6.41 -13.51 3.41
CA VAL A 154 -5.87 -12.72 4.53
C VAL A 154 -6.10 -11.21 4.36
N ILE A 155 -6.16 -10.73 3.11
CA ILE A 155 -6.62 -9.38 2.75
C ILE A 155 -7.53 -9.38 1.52
N GLY A 156 -8.83 -9.64 1.70
CA GLY A 156 -9.76 -9.83 0.57
C GLY A 156 -10.29 -8.54 -0.03
N LEU A 157 -11.06 -8.67 -1.11
CA LEU A 157 -11.78 -7.55 -1.75
C LEU A 157 -12.76 -6.79 -0.82
N TRP A 158 -13.09 -7.34 0.34
CA TRP A 158 -13.82 -6.62 1.40
C TRP A 158 -13.02 -5.45 1.96
N GLU A 159 -11.68 -5.54 1.96
CA GLU A 159 -10.80 -4.46 2.36
C GLU A 159 -10.92 -3.25 1.43
N GLY A 160 -10.95 -3.49 0.11
CA GLY A 160 -11.16 -2.42 -0.86
C GLY A 160 -12.50 -1.70 -0.68
N TRP A 161 -13.57 -2.43 -0.35
CA TRP A 161 -14.86 -1.83 0.00
C TRP A 161 -14.75 -0.98 1.27
N ARG A 162 -14.19 -1.56 2.35
CA ARG A 162 -13.99 -0.88 3.64
C ARG A 162 -13.18 0.39 3.46
N TRP A 163 -12.06 0.31 2.74
CA TRP A 163 -11.19 1.45 2.47
C TRP A 163 -11.93 2.54 1.71
N CYS A 164 -12.60 2.21 0.58
CA CYS A 164 -13.33 3.23 -0.19
C CYS A 164 -14.42 3.90 0.63
N ALA A 165 -15.23 3.11 1.35
CA ALA A 165 -16.32 3.64 2.18
C ALA A 165 -15.80 4.54 3.32
N SER A 166 -14.71 4.15 3.98
CA SER A 166 -14.11 4.95 5.04
C SER A 166 -13.40 6.20 4.50
N PHE A 167 -12.69 6.08 3.38
CA PHE A 167 -11.90 7.16 2.79
C PHE A 167 -12.78 8.32 2.30
N VAL A 168 -13.90 8.02 1.64
CA VAL A 168 -14.83 9.05 1.14
C VAL A 168 -15.61 9.78 2.24
N ASN A 169 -15.57 9.25 3.47
CA ASN A 169 -16.14 9.90 4.65
C ASN A 169 -15.14 10.85 5.34
N GLN A 170 -13.87 10.86 4.93
CA GLN A 170 -12.87 11.81 5.43
C GLN A 170 -12.94 13.13 4.67
N GLU A 171 -12.40 14.22 5.21
CA GLU A 171 -12.19 15.45 4.45
C GLU A 171 -10.98 15.30 3.51
N PRO A 172 -11.12 15.56 2.20
CA PRO A 172 -10.07 15.27 1.24
C PRO A 172 -8.88 16.22 1.37
N ARG A 173 -7.73 15.74 0.92
CA ARG A 173 -6.52 16.53 0.70
C ARG A 173 -6.21 16.53 -0.78
N ALA A 174 -6.50 17.64 -1.46
CA ALA A 174 -6.21 17.93 -2.88
C ALA A 174 -5.59 16.75 -3.67
N GLU A 175 -4.29 16.81 -3.98
CA GLU A 175 -3.63 15.85 -4.86
C GLU A 175 -3.53 14.44 -4.25
N ILE A 176 -3.31 14.34 -2.94
CA ILE A 176 -3.15 13.06 -2.23
C ILE A 176 -4.42 12.22 -2.33
N SER A 177 -5.58 12.81 -2.02
CA SER A 177 -6.87 12.12 -2.05
C SER A 177 -7.28 11.73 -3.47
N ALA A 178 -7.04 12.60 -4.45
CA ALA A 178 -7.30 12.30 -5.85
C ALA A 178 -6.45 11.11 -6.34
N THR A 179 -5.14 11.14 -6.09
CA THR A 179 -4.21 10.09 -6.53
C THR A 179 -4.53 8.74 -5.91
N LEU A 180 -4.71 8.67 -4.58
CA LEU A 180 -4.95 7.40 -3.89
C LEU A 180 -6.29 6.77 -4.27
N LEU A 181 -7.35 7.58 -4.38
CA LEU A 181 -8.67 7.10 -4.81
C LEU A 181 -8.64 6.59 -6.25
N PHE A 182 -7.95 7.30 -7.15
CA PHE A 182 -7.74 6.85 -8.52
C PHE A 182 -7.05 5.48 -8.56
N VAL A 183 -5.93 5.31 -7.86
CA VAL A 183 -5.18 4.03 -7.84
C VAL A 183 -6.03 2.90 -7.26
N MET A 184 -6.80 3.15 -6.18
CA MET A 184 -7.71 2.15 -5.61
C MET A 184 -8.73 1.67 -6.64
N LEU A 185 -9.39 2.60 -7.32
CA LEU A 185 -10.45 2.29 -8.29
C LEU A 185 -9.89 1.66 -9.57
N GLU A 186 -8.74 2.11 -10.04
CA GLU A 186 -8.05 1.56 -11.22
C GLU A 186 -7.77 0.06 -11.04
N VAL A 187 -7.25 -0.33 -9.88
CA VAL A 187 -6.82 -1.70 -9.63
C VAL A 187 -7.98 -2.59 -9.17
N THR A 188 -8.82 -2.09 -8.27
CA THR A 188 -9.85 -2.91 -7.60
C THR A 188 -11.26 -2.71 -8.16
N GLY A 189 -11.51 -1.63 -8.91
CA GLY A 189 -12.86 -1.19 -9.29
C GLY A 189 -13.65 -2.23 -10.08
N ASN A 190 -13.02 -2.91 -11.05
CA ASN A 190 -13.67 -3.99 -11.80
C ASN A 190 -14.08 -5.16 -10.88
N ALA A 191 -13.20 -5.55 -9.95
CA ALA A 191 -13.46 -6.63 -9.02
C ALA A 191 -14.56 -6.24 -8.02
N LEU A 192 -14.50 -5.02 -7.46
CA LEU A 192 -15.52 -4.44 -6.58
C LEU A 192 -16.89 -4.36 -7.25
N LEU A 193 -16.94 -3.92 -8.52
CA LEU A 193 -18.18 -3.86 -9.29
C LEU A 193 -18.78 -5.24 -9.50
N LYS A 194 -17.98 -6.25 -9.86
CA LYS A 194 -18.45 -7.63 -10.02
C LYS A 194 -19.00 -8.21 -8.71
N LYS A 195 -18.36 -7.92 -7.58
CA LYS A 195 -18.73 -8.47 -6.27
C LYS A 195 -19.93 -7.77 -5.63
N TYR A 196 -19.94 -6.43 -5.59
CA TYR A 196 -20.94 -5.64 -4.85
C TYR A 196 -21.99 -4.98 -5.75
N ARG A 197 -21.81 -5.01 -7.08
CA ARG A 197 -22.79 -4.58 -8.09
C ARG A 197 -23.37 -3.20 -7.80
N HIS A 198 -24.69 -3.12 -7.61
CA HIS A 198 -25.42 -1.87 -7.36
C HIS A 198 -24.90 -1.08 -6.14
N GLN A 199 -24.40 -1.75 -5.10
CA GLN A 199 -23.86 -1.04 -3.94
C GLN A 199 -22.56 -0.30 -4.30
N PHE A 200 -21.72 -0.89 -5.15
CA PHE A 200 -20.53 -0.21 -5.63
C PHE A 200 -20.85 0.92 -6.60
N GLN A 201 -21.89 0.78 -7.44
CA GLN A 201 -22.37 1.87 -8.29
C GLN A 201 -22.83 3.08 -7.47
N LYS A 202 -23.55 2.85 -6.37
CA LYS A 202 -23.94 3.93 -5.43
C LYS A 202 -22.71 4.62 -4.82
N LEU A 203 -21.69 3.85 -4.45
CA LEU A 203 -20.44 4.40 -3.93
C LEU A 203 -19.71 5.24 -4.98
N LEU A 204 -19.63 4.77 -6.23
CA LEU A 204 -19.08 5.55 -7.35
C LEU A 204 -19.87 6.83 -7.59
N HIS A 205 -21.21 6.77 -7.52
CA HIS A 205 -22.05 7.94 -7.63
C HIS A 205 -21.76 8.97 -6.52
N LEU A 206 -21.63 8.52 -5.26
CA LEU A 206 -21.23 9.36 -4.12
C LEU A 206 -19.86 10.00 -4.35
N ILE A 207 -18.89 9.22 -4.83
CA ILE A 207 -17.56 9.72 -5.18
C ILE A 207 -17.66 10.84 -6.21
N CYS A 208 -18.34 10.59 -7.32
CA CYS A 208 -18.46 11.56 -8.41
C CYS A 208 -19.25 12.81 -8.04
N LYS A 209 -20.34 12.68 -7.28
CA LYS A 209 -21.28 13.78 -7.01
C LYS A 209 -20.96 14.55 -5.74
N SER A 210 -20.24 13.96 -4.79
CA SER A 210 -19.99 14.57 -3.49
C SER A 210 -18.50 14.68 -3.19
N TYR A 211 -17.72 13.62 -3.40
CA TYR A 211 -16.31 13.62 -2.96
C TYR A 211 -15.37 14.37 -3.91
N ILE A 212 -15.49 14.17 -5.23
CA ILE A 212 -14.66 14.90 -6.22
C ILE A 212 -14.85 16.43 -6.11
N PRO A 213 -16.07 16.98 -6.03
CA PRO A 213 -16.25 18.42 -5.81
C PRO A 213 -15.56 18.96 -4.55
N LYS A 214 -15.52 18.18 -3.46
CA LYS A 214 -14.76 18.57 -2.25
C LYS A 214 -13.25 18.63 -2.51
N ILE A 215 -12.70 17.70 -3.30
CA ILE A 215 -11.28 17.74 -3.70
C ILE A 215 -10.99 19.02 -4.48
N ASP A 216 -11.83 19.36 -5.45
CA ASP A 216 -11.66 20.55 -6.29
C ASP A 216 -11.67 21.83 -5.45
N GLN A 217 -12.58 21.93 -4.47
CA GLN A 217 -12.64 23.06 -3.55
C GLN A 217 -11.31 23.25 -2.80
N VAL A 218 -10.78 22.18 -2.20
CA VAL A 218 -9.51 22.23 -1.46
C VAL A 218 -8.34 22.62 -2.38
N GLN A 219 -8.34 22.18 -3.64
CA GLN A 219 -7.31 22.54 -4.61
C GLN A 219 -7.38 24.02 -5.00
N VAL A 220 -8.58 24.55 -5.24
CA VAL A 220 -8.78 25.99 -5.54
C VAL A 220 -8.35 26.87 -4.36
N TYR A 221 -8.65 26.48 -3.12
CA TYR A 221 -8.20 27.22 -1.93
C TYR A 221 -6.67 27.25 -1.79
N LYS A 222 -5.97 26.18 -2.17
CA LYS A 222 -4.50 26.19 -2.22
C LYS A 222 -4.00 27.22 -3.24
N VAL A 223 -4.53 27.21 -4.47
CA VAL A 223 -4.08 28.11 -5.55
C VAL A 223 -4.35 29.58 -5.19
N SER A 224 -5.53 29.88 -4.65
CA SER A 224 -5.91 31.25 -4.28
C SER A 224 -5.11 31.80 -3.09
N ASN A 225 -4.74 30.97 -2.11
CA ASN A 225 -3.88 31.40 -1.00
C ASN A 225 -2.42 31.68 -1.41
N TRP A 226 -1.95 31.21 -2.57
CA TRP A 226 -0.66 31.63 -3.13
C TRP A 226 -0.70 33.06 -3.69
N PHE A 227 -1.83 33.50 -4.25
CA PHE A 227 -1.97 34.86 -4.79
C PHE A 227 -2.18 35.93 -3.72
N ILE A 228 -2.54 35.56 -2.49
CA ILE A 228 -2.79 36.50 -1.38
C ILE A 228 -1.52 36.74 -0.54
N LYS A 229 -0.38 36.10 -0.87
CA LYS A 229 0.89 36.25 -0.17
C LYS A 229 2.02 36.92 -0.97
N PHE A 230 1.68 37.76 -1.96
CA PHE A 230 2.62 38.69 -2.59
C PHE A 230 2.09 40.12 -2.51
#